data_AF-A0A3B9HWU5-F1
#
_entry.id   AF-A0A3B9HWU5-F1
#
_cell.length_a   1.000
_cell.length_b   1.000
_cell.length_c   1.000
_cell.angle_alpha   90.00
_cell.angle_beta   90.00
_cell.angle_gamma   90.00
#
_symmetry.space_group_name_H-M   'P 1'
#
loop_
_entity.id
_entity.type
_entity.pdbx_description
1 polymer ?
#
loop_
_entity_poly.entity_id
_entity_poly.type
_entity_poly.pdbx_seq_one_letter_code
_entity_poly.pdbx_strand_id
1 'polypeptide(L)'
;ASLALLRGLAGVLFLLIAGSAHVAACDMSAFVQSEFAERCQLLLDLCEKTDLVRSLSHPDIKIHSGALSREWVRFFLAHGNHASIPPTLAFIGSDSWSDAMQETGQTISRLINTGIDKADFNRLNYRIQLLKEPQRIEKLHQVFKSRREFIEKSSKAAHDILADSDSDRRKIWIDQALLMPGTAIDEQLANDAELQHKLRTDVDAHIETFKRIMEQETAGTDREVIEILFDSLQQEINLDMSFWEALFFYSTR
;
A
#
# COMPACT_ATOMS: atom_id res chain seq x y z
N ALA A 1 -58.72 12.49 -0.81
CA ALA A 1 -58.05 11.70 0.26
C ALA A 1 -57.49 10.36 -0.25
N SER A 2 -58.20 9.62 -1.10
CA SER A 2 -57.82 8.28 -1.58
C SER A 2 -56.56 8.21 -2.47
N LEU A 3 -56.29 9.23 -3.30
CA LEU A 3 -55.12 9.22 -4.21
C LEU A 3 -53.77 9.43 -3.49
N ALA A 4 -53.79 10.14 -2.35
CA ALA A 4 -52.58 10.42 -1.56
C ALA A 4 -52.14 9.20 -0.74
N LEU A 5 -53.11 8.42 -0.24
CA LEU A 5 -52.86 7.14 0.43
C LEU A 5 -52.24 6.12 -0.53
N LEU A 6 -52.74 6.00 -1.76
CA LEU A 6 -52.18 5.11 -2.78
C LEU A 6 -50.74 5.48 -3.18
N ARG A 7 -50.42 6.78 -3.24
CA ARG A 7 -49.05 7.26 -3.52
C ARG A 7 -48.09 7.03 -2.35
N GLY A 8 -48.57 7.19 -1.11
CA GLY A 8 -47.80 6.87 0.09
C GLY A 8 -47.49 5.37 0.20
N LEU A 9 -48.47 4.52 -0.11
CA LEU A 9 -48.31 3.07 -0.06
C LEU A 9 -47.38 2.55 -1.16
N ALA A 10 -47.47 3.10 -2.37
CA ALA A 10 -46.53 2.78 -3.45
C ALA A 10 -45.09 3.22 -3.13
N GLY A 11 -44.89 4.38 -2.49
CA GLY A 11 -43.57 4.85 -2.06
C GLY A 11 -42.94 3.97 -0.98
N VAL A 12 -43.73 3.53 0.00
CA VAL A 12 -43.26 2.60 1.06
C VAL A 12 -42.97 1.21 0.48
N LEU A 13 -43.79 0.72 -0.46
CA LEU A 13 -43.53 -0.55 -1.14
C LEU A 13 -42.27 -0.49 -2.00
N PHE A 14 -42.02 0.63 -2.70
CA PHE A 14 -40.80 0.84 -3.49
C PHE A 14 -39.55 0.90 -2.61
N LEU A 15 -39.63 1.55 -1.44
CA LEU A 15 -38.53 1.60 -0.47
C LEU A 15 -38.26 0.22 0.18
N LEU A 16 -39.29 -0.57 0.44
CA LEU A 16 -39.14 -1.93 0.95
C LEU A 16 -38.54 -2.87 -0.10
N ILE A 17 -38.91 -2.73 -1.38
CA ILE A 17 -38.33 -3.51 -2.48
C ILE A 17 -36.89 -3.06 -2.80
N ALA A 18 -36.61 -1.75 -2.78
CA ALA A 18 -35.25 -1.23 -2.96
C ALA A 18 -34.32 -1.55 -1.78
N GLY A 19 -34.86 -1.65 -0.56
CA GLY A 19 -34.11 -2.04 0.65
C GLY A 19 -33.95 -3.55 0.82
N SER A 20 -34.78 -4.37 0.17
CA SER A 20 -34.70 -5.85 0.19
C SER A 20 -34.12 -6.45 -1.09
N ALA A 21 -33.96 -5.66 -2.14
CA ALA A 21 -33.08 -5.99 -3.23
C ALA A 21 -31.65 -5.98 -2.67
N HIS A 22 -31.20 -7.15 -2.22
CA HIS A 22 -29.81 -7.53 -2.40
C HIS A 22 -29.53 -7.41 -3.89
N VAL A 23 -29.13 -6.21 -4.31
CA VAL A 23 -28.35 -6.06 -5.52
C VAL A 23 -27.12 -6.88 -5.21
N ALA A 24 -27.14 -8.14 -5.65
CA ALA A 24 -25.94 -8.95 -5.68
C ALA A 24 -24.93 -8.07 -6.41
N ALA A 25 -23.95 -7.56 -5.66
CA ALA A 25 -22.74 -7.02 -6.26
C ALA A 25 -22.33 -8.06 -7.30
N CYS A 26 -22.16 -7.60 -8.54
CA CYS A 26 -21.96 -8.41 -9.74
C CYS A 26 -21.37 -9.77 -9.40
N ASP A 27 -22.11 -10.85 -9.71
CA ASP A 27 -21.64 -12.21 -9.48
C ASP A 27 -20.22 -12.35 -10.03
N MET A 28 -19.23 -12.45 -9.13
CA MET A 28 -17.81 -12.51 -9.47
C MET A 28 -17.44 -13.83 -10.16
N SER A 29 -18.41 -14.74 -10.35
CA SER A 29 -18.31 -15.91 -11.23
C SER A 29 -17.91 -15.57 -12.67
N ALA A 30 -18.11 -14.31 -13.10
CA ALA A 30 -17.75 -13.80 -14.41
C ALA A 30 -16.50 -12.90 -14.42
N PHE A 31 -15.64 -12.94 -13.39
CA PHE A 31 -14.42 -12.10 -13.37
C PHE A 31 -13.52 -12.40 -14.57
N VAL A 32 -13.22 -11.37 -15.37
CA VAL A 32 -12.31 -11.43 -16.51
C VAL A 32 -11.04 -10.63 -16.19
N GLN A 33 -9.93 -11.33 -15.99
CA GLN A 33 -8.65 -10.72 -15.62
C GLN A 33 -8.16 -9.68 -16.65
N SER A 34 -8.41 -9.91 -17.94
CA SER A 34 -8.03 -8.96 -18.99
C SER A 34 -8.81 -7.64 -18.90
N GLU A 35 -10.12 -7.68 -18.62
CA GLU A 35 -10.92 -6.45 -18.43
C GLU A 35 -10.44 -5.67 -17.21
N PHE A 36 -10.13 -6.36 -16.11
CA PHE A 36 -9.58 -5.72 -14.91
C PHE A 36 -8.23 -5.04 -15.21
N ALA A 37 -7.34 -5.72 -15.93
CA ALA A 37 -6.05 -5.18 -16.33
C ALA A 37 -6.19 -3.97 -17.28
N GLU A 38 -7.15 -4.01 -18.21
CA GLU A 38 -7.50 -2.88 -19.09
C GLU A 38 -8.01 -1.67 -18.30
N ARG A 39 -8.86 -1.87 -17.28
CA ARG A 39 -9.31 -0.77 -16.42
C ARG A 39 -8.18 -0.17 -15.60
N CYS A 40 -7.27 -0.99 -15.09
CA CYS A 40 -6.07 -0.49 -14.42
C CYS A 40 -5.20 0.33 -15.38
N GLN A 41 -5.03 -0.14 -16.64
CA GLN A 41 -4.29 0.63 -17.65
C GLN A 41 -4.98 1.95 -17.97
N LEU A 42 -6.30 1.96 -18.13
CA LEU A 42 -7.07 3.18 -18.36
C LEU A 42 -6.89 4.19 -17.22
N LEU A 43 -6.86 3.73 -15.96
CA LEU A 43 -6.57 4.59 -14.82
C LEU A 43 -5.16 5.20 -14.89
N LEU A 44 -4.14 4.41 -15.25
CA LEU A 44 -2.77 4.91 -15.45
C LEU A 44 -2.74 6.00 -16.53
N ASP A 45 -3.31 5.72 -17.69
CA ASP A 45 -3.34 6.66 -18.82
C ASP A 45 -4.06 7.97 -18.45
N LEU A 46 -5.15 7.88 -17.68
CA LEU A 46 -5.89 9.05 -17.19
C LEU A 46 -5.13 9.83 -16.12
N CYS A 47 -4.36 9.16 -15.25
CA CYS A 47 -3.47 9.81 -14.28
C CYS A 47 -2.38 10.60 -15.00
N GLU A 48 -1.66 9.97 -15.93
CA GLU A 48 -0.62 10.61 -16.75
C GLU A 48 -1.15 11.79 -17.55
N LYS A 49 -2.30 11.61 -18.20
CA LYS A 49 -2.90 12.69 -18.97
C LYS A 49 -3.33 13.86 -18.09
N THR A 50 -3.87 13.59 -16.90
CA THR A 50 -4.28 14.64 -15.96
C THR A 50 -3.08 15.41 -15.42
N ASP A 51 -1.99 14.70 -15.08
CA ASP A 51 -0.74 15.33 -14.61
C ASP A 51 -0.09 16.19 -15.70
N LEU A 52 0.02 15.67 -16.93
CA LEU A 52 0.57 16.40 -18.07
C LEU A 52 -0.23 17.67 -18.38
N VAL A 53 -1.55 17.55 -18.49
CA VAL A 53 -2.42 18.69 -18.80
C VAL A 53 -2.34 19.75 -17.70
N ARG A 54 -2.19 19.33 -16.43
CA ARG A 54 -2.01 20.25 -15.30
C ARG A 54 -0.65 20.94 -15.33
N SER A 55 0.43 20.21 -15.54
CA SER A 55 1.79 20.79 -15.61
C SER A 55 1.94 21.80 -16.75
N LEU A 56 1.20 21.60 -17.85
CA LEU A 56 1.12 22.53 -18.98
C LEU A 56 0.11 23.66 -18.79
N SER A 57 -0.63 23.70 -17.67
CA SER A 57 -1.72 24.66 -17.43
C SER A 57 -2.74 24.71 -18.58
N HIS A 58 -3.00 23.55 -19.20
CA HIS A 58 -3.83 23.45 -20.38
C HIS A 58 -5.32 23.73 -20.04
N PRO A 59 -6.08 24.43 -20.91
CA PRO A 59 -7.46 24.83 -20.62
C PRO A 59 -8.42 23.66 -20.33
N ASP A 60 -8.10 22.48 -20.88
CA ASP A 60 -8.94 21.28 -20.75
C ASP A 60 -8.74 20.47 -19.45
N ILE A 61 -8.01 21.01 -18.45
CA ILE A 61 -7.79 20.31 -17.18
C ILE A 61 -9.08 19.79 -16.54
N LYS A 62 -10.16 20.56 -16.58
CA LYS A 62 -11.46 20.13 -16.04
C LYS A 62 -12.02 18.89 -16.73
N ILE A 63 -11.80 18.75 -18.04
CA ILE A 63 -12.28 17.61 -18.83
C ILE A 63 -11.51 16.35 -18.41
N HIS A 64 -10.18 16.44 -18.32
CA HIS A 64 -9.31 15.33 -17.94
C HIS A 64 -9.49 14.90 -16.49
N SER A 65 -9.52 15.86 -15.56
CA SER A 65 -9.85 15.62 -14.17
C SER A 65 -11.23 14.96 -13.99
N GLY A 66 -12.23 15.39 -14.76
CA GLY A 66 -13.55 14.78 -14.74
C GLY A 66 -13.56 13.35 -15.28
N ALA A 67 -12.76 13.05 -16.31
CA ALA A 67 -12.63 11.68 -16.84
C ALA A 67 -11.96 10.75 -15.83
N LEU A 68 -10.85 11.17 -15.23
CA LEU A 68 -10.15 10.42 -14.19
C LEU A 68 -11.05 10.17 -12.97
N SER A 69 -11.76 11.20 -12.50
CA SER A 69 -12.69 11.08 -11.38
C SER A 69 -13.78 10.04 -11.63
N ARG A 70 -14.42 10.08 -12.81
CA ARG A 70 -15.47 9.13 -13.17
C ARG A 70 -14.96 7.71 -13.26
N GLU A 71 -13.78 7.52 -13.86
CA GLU A 71 -13.21 6.18 -14.00
C GLU A 71 -12.79 5.60 -12.65
N TRP A 72 -12.16 6.41 -11.79
CA TRP A 72 -11.85 5.99 -10.43
C TRP A 72 -13.10 5.57 -9.64
N VAL A 73 -14.18 6.35 -9.70
CA VAL A 73 -15.43 6.01 -9.01
C VAL A 73 -16.02 4.70 -9.55
N ARG A 74 -15.99 4.47 -10.86
CA ARG A 74 -16.45 3.20 -11.46
C ARG A 74 -15.59 2.02 -11.01
N PHE A 75 -14.28 2.19 -11.05
CA PHE A 75 -13.33 1.18 -10.59
C PHE A 75 -13.56 0.84 -9.12
N PHE A 76 -13.67 1.85 -8.25
CA PHE A 76 -13.87 1.68 -6.82
C PHE A 76 -15.22 1.02 -6.50
N LEU A 77 -16.31 1.36 -7.20
CA LEU A 77 -17.59 0.69 -6.99
C LEU A 77 -17.56 -0.79 -7.43
N ALA A 78 -16.77 -1.12 -8.44
CA ALA A 78 -16.63 -2.49 -8.93
C ALA A 78 -15.69 -3.33 -8.06
N HIS A 79 -14.58 -2.76 -7.57
CA HIS A 79 -13.47 -3.52 -6.99
C HIS A 79 -12.99 -2.98 -5.63
N GLY A 80 -13.41 -1.79 -5.22
CA GLY A 80 -12.84 -1.08 -4.08
C GLY A 80 -13.29 -1.58 -2.71
N ASN A 81 -14.35 -2.40 -2.63
CA ASN A 81 -14.83 -2.98 -1.39
C ASN A 81 -14.27 -4.40 -1.18
N HIS A 82 -14.14 -4.83 0.08
CA HIS A 82 -13.66 -6.17 0.43
C HIS A 82 -14.50 -7.30 -0.19
N ALA A 83 -15.80 -7.08 -0.38
CA ALA A 83 -16.70 -8.06 -1.00
C ALA A 83 -16.49 -8.22 -2.51
N SER A 84 -15.73 -7.32 -3.14
CA SER A 84 -15.51 -7.31 -4.59
C SER A 84 -14.03 -7.28 -4.98
N ILE A 85 -13.17 -7.73 -4.07
CA ILE A 85 -11.75 -7.97 -4.36
C ILE A 85 -11.66 -8.94 -5.55
N PRO A 86 -10.91 -8.60 -6.61
CA PRO A 86 -10.64 -9.53 -7.70
C PRO A 86 -10.12 -10.88 -7.19
N PRO A 87 -10.62 -12.03 -7.70
CA PRO A 87 -10.17 -13.35 -7.24
C PRO A 87 -8.65 -13.56 -7.27
N THR A 88 -7.95 -12.95 -8.24
CA THR A 88 -6.49 -13.00 -8.35
C THR A 88 -5.74 -12.22 -7.26
N LEU A 89 -6.46 -11.39 -6.49
CA LEU A 89 -5.95 -10.56 -5.40
C LEU A 89 -6.60 -10.94 -4.05
N ALA A 90 -7.39 -12.01 -4.00
CA ALA A 90 -8.13 -12.43 -2.81
C ALA A 90 -7.25 -12.89 -1.64
N PHE A 91 -5.95 -13.07 -1.86
CA PHE A 91 -4.97 -13.33 -0.79
C PHE A 91 -4.66 -12.07 0.04
N ILE A 92 -5.01 -10.88 -0.45
CA ILE A 92 -4.86 -9.63 0.28
C ILE A 92 -5.97 -9.55 1.34
N GLY A 93 -5.60 -9.27 2.59
CA GLY A 93 -6.57 -9.10 3.67
C GLY A 93 -7.55 -7.96 3.38
N SER A 94 -8.83 -8.14 3.73
CA SER A 94 -9.91 -7.18 3.49
C SER A 94 -9.57 -5.75 3.93
N ASP A 95 -8.96 -5.61 5.11
CA ASP A 95 -8.59 -4.30 5.66
C ASP A 95 -7.42 -3.68 4.89
N SER A 96 -6.41 -4.48 4.54
CA SER A 96 -5.29 -4.04 3.68
C SER A 96 -5.78 -3.56 2.32
N TRP A 97 -6.75 -4.27 1.73
CA TRP A 97 -7.36 -3.89 0.47
C TRP A 97 -8.11 -2.56 0.59
N SER A 98 -8.99 -2.45 1.59
CA SER A 98 -9.78 -1.25 1.82
C SER A 98 -8.90 -0.02 2.04
N ASP A 99 -7.87 -0.14 2.89
CA ASP A 99 -6.90 0.92 3.16
C ASP A 99 -6.19 1.35 1.87
N ALA A 100 -5.70 0.40 1.09
CA ALA A 100 -4.98 0.69 -0.14
C ALA A 100 -5.87 1.35 -1.21
N MET A 101 -7.13 0.89 -1.35
CA MET A 101 -8.09 1.50 -2.27
C MET A 101 -8.45 2.92 -1.83
N GLN A 102 -8.65 3.15 -0.53
CA GLN A 102 -8.94 4.48 0.01
C GLN A 102 -7.76 5.45 -0.20
N GLU A 103 -6.54 5.03 0.10
CA GLU A 103 -5.33 5.85 -0.08
C GLU A 103 -5.11 6.19 -1.56
N THR A 104 -5.34 5.23 -2.46
CA THR A 104 -5.29 5.43 -3.92
C THR A 104 -6.30 6.49 -4.34
N GLY A 105 -7.54 6.40 -3.87
CA GLY A 105 -8.58 7.39 -4.17
C GLY A 105 -8.30 8.78 -3.61
N GLN A 106 -7.72 8.87 -2.41
CA GLN A 106 -7.28 10.14 -1.84
C GLN A 106 -6.16 10.78 -2.68
N THR A 107 -5.20 9.99 -3.15
CA THR A 107 -4.10 10.50 -3.99
C THR A 107 -4.59 10.92 -5.37
N ILE A 108 -5.51 10.17 -6.00
CA ILE A 108 -6.19 10.59 -7.24
C ILE A 108 -6.96 11.90 -7.03
N SER A 109 -7.65 12.04 -5.89
CA SER A 109 -8.36 13.28 -5.55
C SER A 109 -7.39 14.47 -5.42
N ARG A 110 -6.22 14.29 -4.79
CA ARG A 110 -5.17 15.33 -4.73
C ARG A 110 -4.66 15.68 -6.12
N LEU A 111 -4.34 14.69 -6.96
CA LEU A 111 -3.92 14.91 -8.36
C LEU A 111 -4.96 15.76 -9.13
N ILE A 112 -6.24 15.40 -8.99
CA ILE A 112 -7.36 16.10 -9.65
C ILE A 112 -7.50 17.54 -9.17
N ASN A 113 -7.38 17.80 -7.87
CA ASN A 113 -7.74 19.09 -7.30
C ASN A 113 -6.54 20.05 -7.25
N THR A 114 -5.44 19.60 -6.67
CA THR A 114 -4.25 20.42 -6.37
C THR A 114 -3.05 20.07 -7.24
N GLY A 115 -3.04 18.88 -7.84
CA GLY A 115 -1.80 18.26 -8.29
C GLY A 115 -1.09 17.56 -7.12
N ILE A 116 -0.11 16.74 -7.46
CA ILE A 116 0.77 16.04 -6.53
C ILE A 116 2.21 16.17 -7.02
N ASP A 117 3.18 15.98 -6.14
CA ASP A 117 4.58 15.95 -6.56
C ASP A 117 4.89 14.66 -7.35
N LYS A 118 6.07 14.65 -7.98
CA LYS A 118 6.51 13.55 -8.84
C LYS A 118 6.63 12.22 -8.07
N ALA A 119 7.06 12.26 -6.81
CA ALA A 119 7.24 11.06 -6.00
C ALA A 119 5.89 10.42 -5.66
N ASP A 120 4.92 11.23 -5.22
CA ASP A 120 3.54 10.80 -4.96
C ASP A 120 2.86 10.30 -6.25
N PHE A 121 3.15 10.92 -7.40
CA PHE A 121 2.64 10.49 -8.70
C PHE A 121 3.20 9.12 -9.12
N ASN A 122 4.52 8.94 -9.03
CA ASN A 122 5.18 7.68 -9.36
C ASN A 122 4.70 6.56 -8.43
N ARG A 123 4.55 6.85 -7.12
CA ARG A 123 3.97 5.92 -6.14
C ARG A 123 2.53 5.52 -6.52
N LEU A 124 1.68 6.48 -6.88
CA LEU A 124 0.31 6.22 -7.32
C LEU A 124 0.29 5.28 -8.53
N ASN A 125 1.07 5.61 -9.55
CA ASN A 125 1.15 4.82 -10.77
C ASN A 125 1.68 3.42 -10.50
N TYR A 126 2.75 3.30 -9.72
CA TYR A 126 3.32 2.02 -9.35
C TYR A 126 2.30 1.14 -8.62
N ARG A 127 1.52 1.70 -7.70
CA ARG A 127 0.46 0.96 -7.00
C ARG A 127 -0.65 0.49 -7.95
N ILE A 128 -1.10 1.33 -8.88
CA ILE A 128 -2.11 0.92 -9.87
C ILE A 128 -1.53 -0.14 -10.82
N GLN A 129 -0.26 -0.03 -11.19
CA GLN A 129 0.43 -1.04 -11.99
C GLN A 129 0.48 -2.40 -11.26
N LEU A 130 0.79 -2.41 -9.96
CA LEU A 130 0.85 -3.64 -9.16
C LEU A 130 -0.47 -4.42 -9.18
N LEU A 131 -1.62 -3.75 -9.28
CA LEU A 131 -2.93 -4.43 -9.39
C LEU A 131 -2.99 -5.33 -10.63
N LYS A 132 -2.30 -4.97 -11.71
CA LYS A 132 -2.20 -5.78 -12.94
C LYS A 132 -1.26 -6.98 -12.78
N GLU A 133 -0.43 -6.98 -11.75
CA GLU A 133 0.68 -7.91 -11.56
C GLU A 133 0.59 -8.59 -10.18
N PRO A 134 -0.51 -9.33 -9.89
CA PRO A 134 -0.79 -9.92 -8.58
C PRO A 134 0.36 -10.80 -8.06
N GLN A 135 1.09 -11.47 -8.95
CA GLN A 135 2.24 -12.31 -8.61
C GLN A 135 3.39 -11.54 -7.93
N ARG A 136 3.58 -10.24 -8.22
CA ARG A 136 4.61 -9.41 -7.55
C ARG A 136 4.19 -9.10 -6.12
N ILE A 137 2.91 -8.79 -5.93
CA ILE A 137 2.32 -8.54 -4.61
C ILE A 137 2.40 -9.82 -3.75
N GLU A 138 1.98 -10.96 -4.29
CA GLU A 138 1.93 -12.23 -3.56
C GLU A 138 3.30 -12.67 -3.05
N LYS A 139 4.35 -12.55 -3.87
CA LYS A 139 5.73 -12.86 -3.46
C LYS A 139 6.17 -12.05 -2.24
N LEU A 140 5.88 -10.76 -2.23
CA LEU A 140 6.27 -9.88 -1.12
C LEU A 140 5.38 -10.03 0.10
N HIS A 141 4.13 -10.42 -0.07
CA HIS A 141 3.22 -10.67 1.05
C HIS A 141 3.79 -11.72 2.02
N GLN A 142 4.37 -12.81 1.49
CA GLN A 142 5.04 -13.82 2.31
C GLN A 142 6.24 -13.24 3.06
N VAL A 143 7.07 -12.43 2.38
CA VAL A 143 8.24 -11.77 2.98
C VAL A 143 7.83 -10.84 4.12
N PHE A 144 6.82 -9.99 3.91
CA PHE A 144 6.32 -9.09 4.95
C PHE A 144 5.73 -9.83 6.13
N LYS A 145 4.95 -10.89 5.87
CA LYS A 145 4.41 -11.74 6.93
C LYS A 145 5.52 -12.37 7.76
N SER A 146 6.50 -13.02 7.13
CA SER A 146 7.63 -13.64 7.84
C SER A 146 8.45 -12.61 8.63
N ARG A 147 8.68 -11.43 8.06
CA ARG A 147 9.34 -10.30 8.74
C ARG A 147 8.57 -9.86 9.99
N ARG A 148 7.25 -9.65 9.88
CA ARG A 148 6.42 -9.21 11.02
C ARG A 148 6.38 -10.27 12.12
N GLU A 149 6.22 -11.54 11.76
CA GLU A 149 6.30 -12.65 12.73
C GLU A 149 7.66 -12.71 13.42
N PHE A 150 8.75 -12.45 12.69
CA PHE A 150 10.10 -12.36 13.26
C PHE A 150 10.22 -11.20 14.25
N ILE A 151 9.76 -10.00 13.89
CA ILE A 151 9.81 -8.81 14.75
C ILE A 151 8.96 -8.99 16.01
N GLU A 152 7.76 -9.57 15.90
CA GLU A 152 6.89 -9.79 17.05
C GLU A 152 7.46 -10.84 18.03
N LYS A 153 8.10 -11.89 17.51
CA LYS A 153 8.84 -12.85 18.36
C LYS A 153 10.04 -12.19 19.02
N SER A 154 10.75 -11.37 18.25
CA SER A 154 11.94 -10.63 18.70
C SER A 154 11.61 -9.61 19.78
N SER A 155 10.46 -8.94 19.73
CA SER A 155 10.03 -7.96 20.74
C SER A 155 9.57 -8.62 22.04
N LYS A 156 8.94 -9.79 21.97
CA LYS A 156 8.59 -10.60 23.17
C LYS A 156 9.83 -11.18 23.86
N ALA A 157 10.89 -11.43 23.08
CA ALA A 157 12.21 -11.81 23.54
C ALA A 157 13.18 -10.61 23.60
N ALA A 158 12.69 -9.36 23.66
CA ALA A 158 13.55 -8.17 23.58
C ALA A 158 14.58 -8.09 24.69
N HIS A 159 14.30 -8.71 25.84
CA HIS A 159 15.31 -8.86 26.88
C HIS A 159 16.48 -9.73 26.41
N ASP A 160 16.28 -10.73 25.55
CA ASP A 160 17.30 -11.67 25.08
C ASP A 160 18.09 -11.22 23.84
N ILE A 161 17.54 -10.40 22.93
CA ILE A 161 18.33 -9.86 21.79
C ILE A 161 19.41 -8.89 22.29
N LEU A 162 19.11 -8.22 23.41
CA LEU A 162 19.99 -7.27 24.07
C LEU A 162 20.70 -7.86 25.30
N ALA A 163 20.24 -9.00 25.88
CA ALA A 163 20.76 -9.58 27.14
C ALA A 163 22.24 -9.96 27.09
N ASP A 164 22.65 -10.60 26.01
CA ASP A 164 24.02 -11.05 25.80
C ASP A 164 24.75 -10.05 24.89
N SER A 165 26.03 -9.86 25.16
CA SER A 165 27.05 -9.16 24.34
C SER A 165 27.23 -9.76 22.92
N ASP A 166 26.24 -10.48 22.42
CA ASP A 166 26.33 -11.28 21.24
C ASP A 166 26.00 -10.43 20.01
N SER A 167 27.04 -9.75 19.51
CA SER A 167 27.00 -8.97 18.27
C SER A 167 26.36 -9.74 17.10
N ASP A 168 26.37 -11.07 17.14
CA ASP A 168 25.79 -11.90 16.08
C ASP A 168 24.26 -11.90 16.12
N ARG A 169 23.62 -11.74 17.28
CA ARG A 169 22.14 -11.60 17.38
C ARG A 169 21.64 -10.33 16.71
N ARG A 170 22.32 -9.19 16.93
CA ARG A 170 21.96 -7.93 16.27
C ARG A 170 22.20 -7.97 14.76
N LYS A 171 23.27 -8.64 14.30
CA LYS A 171 23.49 -8.89 12.86
C LYS A 171 22.38 -9.74 12.24
N ILE A 172 21.98 -10.83 12.90
CA ILE A 172 20.84 -11.67 12.47
C ILE A 172 19.56 -10.83 12.43
N TRP A 173 19.34 -9.97 13.43
CA TRP A 173 18.18 -9.09 13.44
C TRP A 173 18.16 -8.14 12.24
N ILE A 174 19.27 -7.45 11.94
CA ILE A 174 19.37 -6.56 10.77
C ILE A 174 19.15 -7.32 9.47
N ASP A 175 19.72 -8.52 9.34
CA ASP A 175 19.54 -9.36 8.16
C ASP A 175 18.06 -9.69 7.91
N GLN A 176 17.36 -10.17 8.95
CA GLN A 176 15.96 -10.61 8.84
C GLN A 176 14.97 -9.45 8.80
N ALA A 177 15.24 -8.35 9.49
CA ALA A 177 14.33 -7.21 9.59
C ALA A 177 14.47 -6.20 8.44
N LEU A 178 15.65 -6.13 7.80
CA LEU A 178 15.96 -5.13 6.78
C LEU A 178 16.53 -5.74 5.49
N LEU A 179 17.63 -6.48 5.54
CA LEU A 179 18.39 -6.84 4.32
C LEU A 179 17.65 -7.84 3.43
N MET A 180 17.14 -8.93 4.00
CA MET A 180 16.36 -9.92 3.25
C MET A 180 15.07 -9.30 2.69
N PRO A 181 14.23 -8.58 3.49
CA PRO A 181 13.08 -7.87 2.93
C PRO A 181 13.44 -6.84 1.86
N GLY A 182 14.49 -6.04 2.09
CA GLY A 182 14.95 -5.02 1.15
C GLY A 182 15.37 -5.63 -0.19
N THR A 183 16.10 -6.73 -0.18
CA THR A 183 16.49 -7.45 -1.41
C THR A 183 15.25 -7.95 -2.17
N ALA A 184 14.30 -8.55 -1.46
CA ALA A 184 13.06 -9.04 -2.08
C ALA A 184 12.23 -7.88 -2.68
N ILE A 185 12.20 -6.72 -2.04
CA ILE A 185 11.54 -5.52 -2.57
C ILE A 185 12.26 -5.07 -3.85
N ASP A 186 13.59 -4.93 -3.84
CA ASP A 186 14.38 -4.47 -4.99
C ASP A 186 14.11 -5.32 -6.23
N GLU A 187 14.06 -6.64 -6.08
CA GLU A 187 13.72 -7.59 -7.14
C GLU A 187 12.33 -7.35 -7.72
N GLN A 188 11.37 -6.95 -6.90
CA GLN A 188 10.01 -6.66 -7.35
C GLN A 188 9.83 -5.23 -7.86
N LEU A 189 10.79 -4.30 -7.73
CA LEU A 189 10.63 -2.92 -8.21
C LEU A 189 10.84 -2.77 -9.73
N ALA A 190 11.41 -3.79 -10.39
CA ALA A 190 11.45 -4.01 -11.85
C ALA A 190 11.33 -2.74 -12.74
N ASN A 191 12.29 -1.82 -12.60
CA ASN A 191 12.52 -0.58 -13.37
C ASN A 191 11.93 0.74 -12.84
N ASP A 192 11.30 0.77 -11.66
CA ASP A 192 11.04 2.06 -11.00
C ASP A 192 12.31 2.60 -10.35
N ALA A 193 13.08 3.39 -11.11
CA ALA A 193 14.37 3.92 -10.68
C ALA A 193 14.27 4.81 -9.43
N GLU A 194 13.15 5.48 -9.22
CA GLU A 194 12.95 6.37 -8.07
C GLU A 194 12.69 5.56 -6.80
N LEU A 195 11.79 4.58 -6.87
CA LEU A 195 11.55 3.66 -5.75
C LEU A 195 12.79 2.82 -5.45
N GLN A 196 13.53 2.37 -6.46
CA GLN A 196 14.81 1.66 -6.27
C GLN A 196 15.84 2.56 -5.58
N HIS A 197 15.97 3.81 -6.01
CA HIS A 197 16.85 4.78 -5.36
C HIS A 197 16.44 5.01 -3.91
N LYS A 198 15.15 5.19 -3.64
CA LYS A 198 14.62 5.34 -2.27
C LYS A 198 14.98 4.13 -1.41
N LEU A 199 14.69 2.91 -1.89
CA LEU A 199 14.98 1.68 -1.16
C LEU A 199 16.47 1.56 -0.81
N ARG A 200 17.35 1.81 -1.78
CA ARG A 200 18.79 1.77 -1.57
C ARG A 200 19.25 2.81 -0.57
N THR A 201 18.74 4.04 -0.68
CA THR A 201 19.05 5.13 0.25
C THR A 201 18.65 4.77 1.68
N ASP A 202 17.43 4.26 1.86
CA ASP A 202 16.92 3.86 3.17
C ASP A 202 17.77 2.71 3.75
N VAL A 203 18.01 1.65 2.96
CA VAL A 203 18.81 0.49 3.39
C VAL A 203 20.26 0.87 3.72
N ASP A 204 20.91 1.67 2.87
CA ASP A 204 22.31 2.10 3.07
C ASP A 204 22.45 2.97 4.33
N ALA A 205 21.50 3.89 4.56
CA ALA A 205 21.47 4.72 5.76
C ALA A 205 21.34 3.87 7.03
N HIS A 206 20.44 2.89 7.04
CA HIS A 206 20.25 1.97 8.17
C HIS A 206 21.47 1.09 8.42
N ILE A 207 22.13 0.60 7.37
CA ILE A 207 23.39 -0.16 7.46
C ILE A 207 24.50 0.72 8.05
N GLU A 208 24.62 1.98 7.61
CA GLU A 208 25.62 2.89 8.14
C GLU A 208 25.40 3.19 9.62
N THR A 209 24.15 3.47 10.01
CA THR A 209 23.76 3.66 11.41
C THR A 209 24.08 2.42 12.23
N PHE A 210 23.75 1.22 11.74
CA PHE A 210 24.10 -0.03 12.41
C PHE A 210 25.60 -0.19 12.63
N LYS A 211 26.42 0.08 11.60
CA LYS A 211 27.89 0.01 11.71
C LYS A 211 28.42 0.96 12.79
N ARG A 212 27.92 2.19 12.84
CA ARG A 212 28.29 3.18 13.86
C ARG A 212 27.95 2.69 15.27
N ILE A 213 26.80 2.05 15.46
CA ILE A 213 26.40 1.46 16.75
C ILE A 213 27.40 0.35 17.14
N MET A 214 27.76 -0.54 16.21
CA MET A 214 28.72 -1.62 16.49
C MET A 214 30.14 -1.10 16.79
N GLU A 215 30.57 -0.01 16.14
CA GLU A 215 31.83 0.67 16.41
C GLU A 215 31.85 1.28 17.83
N GLN A 216 30.76 1.93 18.24
CA GLN A 216 30.61 2.50 19.58
C GLN A 216 30.62 1.41 20.66
N GLU A 217 29.98 0.27 20.41
CA GLU A 217 30.02 -0.87 21.30
C GLU A 217 31.46 -1.40 21.45
N THR A 218 32.17 -1.58 20.34
CA THR A 218 33.56 -2.05 20.34
C THR A 218 34.49 -1.07 21.07
N ALA A 219 34.17 0.23 21.04
CA ALA A 219 34.90 1.27 21.75
C ALA A 219 34.60 1.31 23.28
N GLY A 220 33.69 0.46 23.77
CA GLY A 220 33.35 0.37 25.20
C GLY A 220 32.31 1.39 25.67
N THR A 221 31.45 1.87 24.77
CA THR A 221 30.30 2.72 25.12
C THR A 221 29.36 1.99 26.08
N ASP A 222 28.70 2.74 26.96
CA ASP A 222 27.71 2.18 27.91
C ASP A 222 26.63 1.39 27.17
N ARG A 223 26.30 0.22 27.72
CA ARG A 223 25.32 -0.70 27.17
C ARG A 223 23.93 -0.07 27.06
N GLU A 224 23.51 0.71 28.06
CA GLU A 224 22.20 1.37 28.03
C GLU A 224 22.11 2.33 26.83
N VAL A 225 23.22 3.00 26.49
CA VAL A 225 23.29 3.87 25.31
C VAL A 225 23.22 3.07 24.01
N ILE A 226 23.93 1.94 23.92
CA ILE A 226 23.86 1.05 22.75
C ILE A 226 22.45 0.51 22.54
N GLU A 227 21.76 0.14 23.62
CA GLU A 227 20.37 -0.33 23.57
C GLU A 227 19.43 0.76 23.04
N ILE A 228 19.51 1.99 23.56
CA ILE A 228 18.71 3.13 23.08
C ILE A 228 18.95 3.42 21.59
N LEU A 229 20.22 3.41 21.16
CA LEU A 229 20.56 3.66 19.76
C LEU A 229 20.02 2.57 18.84
N PHE A 230 20.11 1.32 19.28
CA PHE A 230 19.59 0.20 18.51
C PHE A 230 18.06 0.24 18.44
N ASP A 231 17.38 0.54 19.55
CA ASP A 231 15.92 0.72 19.57
C ASP A 231 15.47 1.85 18.62
N SER A 232 16.21 2.96 18.57
CA SER A 232 15.96 4.04 17.60
C SER A 232 16.07 3.53 16.16
N LEU A 233 17.14 2.79 15.84
CA LEU A 233 17.32 2.19 14.51
C LEU A 233 16.18 1.21 14.17
N GLN A 234 15.72 0.40 15.14
CA GLN A 234 14.60 -0.52 14.92
C GLN A 234 13.30 0.24 14.58
N GLN A 235 13.04 1.36 15.25
CA GLN A 235 11.87 2.20 14.97
C GLN A 235 11.94 2.81 13.58
N GLU A 236 13.10 3.33 13.18
CA GLU A 236 13.32 3.90 11.85
C GLU A 236 13.12 2.84 10.75
N ILE A 237 13.74 1.66 10.89
CA ILE A 237 13.55 0.54 9.96
C ILE A 237 12.07 0.15 9.87
N ASN A 238 11.34 0.13 10.99
CA ASN A 238 9.92 -0.22 11.01
C ASN A 238 9.04 0.82 10.32
N LEU A 239 9.38 2.10 10.46
CA LEU A 239 8.68 3.18 9.78
C LEU A 239 8.84 3.04 8.26
N ASP A 240 10.08 2.87 7.78
CA ASP A 240 10.36 2.74 6.35
C ASP A 240 9.79 1.46 5.75
N MET A 241 9.87 0.34 6.47
CA MET A 241 9.26 -0.91 6.02
C MET A 241 7.74 -0.84 5.99
N SER A 242 7.11 -0.04 6.86
CA SER A 242 5.65 0.18 6.79
C SER A 242 5.23 0.92 5.52
N PHE A 243 6.09 1.79 4.97
CA PHE A 243 5.86 2.39 3.65
C PHE A 243 5.83 1.32 2.55
N TRP A 244 6.81 0.40 2.55
CA TRP A 244 6.90 -0.67 1.55
C TRP A 244 5.76 -1.67 1.67
N GLU A 245 5.44 -2.09 2.88
CA GLU A 245 4.28 -2.95 3.17
C GLU A 245 2.99 -2.33 2.62
N ALA A 246 2.73 -1.05 2.92
CA ALA A 246 1.56 -0.36 2.41
C ALA A 246 1.56 -0.26 0.88
N LEU A 247 2.71 0.05 0.24
CA LEU A 247 2.82 0.13 -1.22
C LEU A 247 2.36 -1.16 -1.90
N PHE A 248 2.72 -2.31 -1.31
CA PHE A 248 2.43 -3.66 -1.78
C PHE A 248 1.20 -4.29 -1.09
N PHE A 249 0.22 -3.48 -0.67
CA PHE A 249 -1.08 -3.95 -0.18
C PHE A 249 -0.98 -4.88 1.05
N TYR A 250 0.02 -4.66 1.90
CA TYR A 250 0.18 -5.36 3.16
C TYR A 250 -0.04 -4.38 4.32
N SER A 251 -1.09 -4.61 5.11
CA SER A 251 -1.40 -3.84 6.34
C SER A 251 -1.68 -4.81 7.48
N THR A 252 -1.09 -4.54 8.64
CA THR A 252 -1.32 -5.30 9.88
C THR A 252 -2.08 -4.49 10.92
N ARG A 253 -2.83 -3.46 10.50
CA ARG A 253 -3.68 -2.67 11.39
C ARG A 253 -4.85 -3.48 11.93
#